data_AF-A0A1Y3NME9-F1
#
_entry.id   AF-A0A1Y3NME9-F1
#
_cell.length_a   1.000
_cell.length_b   1.000
_cell.length_c   1.000
_cell.angle_alpha   90.00
_cell.angle_beta   90.00
_cell.angle_gamma   90.00
#
_symmetry.space_group_name_H-M   'P 1'
#
loop_
_entity.id
_entity.type
_entity.pdbx_description
1 polymer ?
#
loop_
_entity_poly.entity_id
_entity_poly.type
_entity_poly.pdbx_seq_one_letter_code
_entity_poly.pdbx_strand_id
1 'polypeptide(L)'
;MVTFKKLKSINAQGVGRRGEDKTAMVSCSTIENFNAEDCSTIAVSGYCVVDKTIYKLTAAVAGSDRRRAEGTPGACTVMKSKDILVGVSDGTGEVDDVASGGLLYTCDASGVCKQIVNGSNYLYSEYVFICGKGNKCEGNKAAGYYLTVNSSKAKELYYCPGEDDNCTKPSSLSEGYYPQGPYIDGDSKYTGLIKCESSKCAVDTKAKRGIVLSEEGKDTSGYTSLLKKDDDGSISIVTVTAGDVFVDPNDTKKVIKCDTSTSTVHCKSEDGTTDEGKAYLDAGSEDGDTGKTNVIICKSTNSVVKCSSVAVGNAKEEDGGVSAQNTAFINAASDSTTSPLITCTSDECVKAEAGSTTPGHAYLLGTDKKYSKLITCTTLTSCSVISTPNKEDGFAYIDAGSPSGSDPNFTYVNLITCPKGACISSVGSKDAGAVYIDAITTSNIINCNVVASGCVSDENGSTFFNNLC
;
A
#
# COMPACT_ATOMS: atom_id res chain seq x y z
N MET A 1 -6.78 67.76 -20.59
CA MET A 1 -6.08 67.14 -19.44
C MET A 1 -6.91 65.95 -19.00
N VAL A 2 -6.57 64.75 -19.48
CA VAL A 2 -7.22 63.50 -19.07
C VAL A 2 -6.47 62.99 -17.86
N THR A 3 -7.12 63.02 -16.70
CA THR A 3 -6.53 62.57 -15.43
C THR A 3 -6.55 61.04 -15.42
N PHE A 4 -5.42 60.40 -15.70
CA PHE A 4 -5.27 58.96 -15.55
C PHE A 4 -5.42 58.59 -14.06
N LYS A 5 -6.54 57.96 -13.71
CA LYS A 5 -6.71 57.31 -12.40
C LYS A 5 -5.66 56.20 -12.29
N LYS A 6 -4.80 56.30 -11.27
CA LYS A 6 -3.78 55.30 -10.95
C LYS A 6 -4.46 53.94 -10.75
N LEU A 7 -4.31 53.02 -11.72
CA LEU A 7 -4.78 51.64 -11.63
C LEU A 7 -4.06 50.95 -10.46
N LYS A 8 -4.83 50.40 -9.52
CA LYS A 8 -4.27 49.58 -8.44
C LYS A 8 -3.81 48.27 -9.06
N SER A 9 -2.52 47.94 -8.93
CA SER A 9 -2.02 46.64 -9.36
C SER A 9 -2.72 45.52 -8.58
N ILE A 10 -2.90 44.38 -9.25
CA ILE A 10 -3.49 43.19 -8.68
C ILE A 10 -2.53 42.64 -7.62
N ASN A 11 -2.82 42.92 -6.35
CA ASN A 11 -2.39 42.04 -5.28
C ASN A 11 -3.25 40.78 -5.41
N ALA A 12 -2.71 39.75 -6.07
CA ALA A 12 -3.29 38.42 -6.04
C ALA A 12 -3.38 38.02 -4.56
N GLN A 13 -4.60 37.97 -4.02
CA GLN A 13 -4.84 37.58 -2.63
C GLN A 13 -4.58 36.07 -2.49
N GLY A 14 -3.31 35.73 -2.35
CA GLY A 14 -2.78 34.44 -1.96
C GLY A 14 -1.51 34.69 -1.17
N VAL A 15 -1.68 35.01 0.11
CA VAL A 15 -0.71 35.12 1.21
C VAL A 15 0.78 34.92 0.85
N GLY A 16 1.36 35.82 0.07
CA GLY A 16 2.80 35.95 -0.11
C GLY A 16 3.35 36.93 0.93
N ARG A 17 4.34 36.51 1.71
CA ARG A 17 5.09 37.42 2.58
C ARG A 17 5.66 38.57 1.75
N ARG A 18 5.65 39.77 2.35
CA ARG A 18 6.18 41.02 1.80
C ARG A 18 7.66 40.80 1.40
N GLY A 19 7.95 40.65 0.11
CA GLY A 19 9.33 40.47 -0.38
C GLY A 19 9.53 39.69 -1.70
N GLU A 20 8.50 39.03 -2.26
CA GLU A 20 8.62 38.31 -3.54
C GLU A 20 7.77 38.96 -4.63
N ASP A 21 8.27 40.06 -5.22
CA ASP A 21 7.69 40.68 -6.41
C ASP A 21 8.06 39.86 -7.65
N LYS A 22 7.17 38.96 -8.09
CA LYS A 22 7.02 38.63 -9.52
C LYS A 22 5.54 38.43 -9.84
N THR A 23 4.89 39.50 -10.31
CA THR A 23 3.55 39.45 -10.86
C THR A 23 3.53 38.57 -12.11
N ALA A 24 2.66 37.56 -12.08
CA ALA A 24 2.54 36.45 -13.04
C ALA A 24 2.00 36.82 -14.45
N MET A 25 1.61 38.07 -14.68
CA MET A 25 1.32 38.64 -16.00
C MET A 25 1.66 40.12 -15.99
N VAL A 26 2.07 40.65 -17.14
CA VAL A 26 2.37 42.08 -17.29
C VAL A 26 1.09 42.89 -17.12
N SER A 27 1.08 43.86 -16.20
CA SER A 27 -0.04 44.79 -16.07
C SER A 27 -0.11 45.65 -17.33
N CYS A 28 -1.30 45.81 -17.93
CA CYS A 28 -1.44 46.68 -19.10
C CYS A 28 -1.09 48.15 -18.81
N SER A 29 -1.04 48.55 -17.53
CA SER A 29 -0.55 49.88 -17.12
C SER A 29 0.93 50.15 -17.44
N THR A 30 1.71 49.10 -17.72
CA THR A 30 3.10 49.22 -18.17
C THR A 30 3.23 49.33 -19.69
N ILE A 31 2.14 49.13 -20.42
CA ILE A 31 2.06 49.30 -21.87
C ILE A 31 1.66 50.74 -22.13
N GLU A 32 2.54 51.48 -22.80
CA GLU A 32 2.30 52.87 -23.15
C GLU A 32 1.03 52.97 -24.02
N ASN A 33 0.12 53.89 -23.65
CA ASN A 33 -1.15 54.14 -24.35
C ASN A 33 -2.17 52.99 -24.35
N PHE A 34 -2.09 52.02 -23.41
CA PHE A 34 -3.16 51.03 -23.29
C PHE A 34 -4.48 51.68 -22.86
N ASN A 35 -5.45 51.69 -23.78
CA ASN A 35 -6.85 51.94 -23.49
C ASN A 35 -7.64 50.72 -23.94
N ALA A 36 -8.40 50.09 -23.05
CA ALA A 36 -9.24 48.94 -23.41
C ALA A 36 -10.28 49.27 -24.50
N GLU A 37 -10.61 50.56 -24.67
CA GLU A 37 -11.51 51.06 -25.70
C GLU A 37 -10.79 51.42 -27.03
N ASP A 38 -9.46 51.55 -27.03
CA ASP A 38 -8.66 51.90 -28.22
C ASP A 38 -7.27 51.24 -28.20
N CYS A 39 -7.17 50.12 -28.93
CA CYS A 39 -5.94 49.33 -29.04
C CYS A 39 -5.27 49.44 -30.42
N SER A 40 -5.70 50.39 -31.24
CA SER A 40 -5.26 50.52 -32.64
C SER A 40 -3.76 50.79 -32.81
N THR A 41 -3.09 51.29 -31.76
CA THR A 41 -1.70 51.75 -31.77
C THR A 41 -0.72 50.85 -31.00
N ILE A 42 -1.19 49.71 -30.48
CA ILE A 42 -0.35 48.82 -29.66
C ILE A 42 0.79 48.24 -30.50
N ALA A 43 2.03 48.36 -30.04
CA ALA A 43 3.22 47.89 -30.76
C ALA A 43 3.67 46.48 -30.38
N VAL A 44 3.05 45.85 -29.39
CA VAL A 44 3.45 44.55 -28.84
C VAL A 44 2.29 43.56 -28.85
N SER A 45 2.56 42.32 -29.26
CA SER A 45 1.62 41.21 -29.14
C SER A 45 1.83 40.48 -27.80
N GLY A 46 0.79 39.83 -27.29
CA GLY A 46 0.90 39.01 -26.10
C GLY A 46 -0.35 39.08 -25.22
N TYR A 47 -0.17 38.94 -23.92
CA TYR A 47 -1.25 39.03 -22.94
C TYR A 47 -0.93 40.07 -21.87
N CYS A 48 -1.95 40.78 -21.42
CA CYS A 48 -1.82 41.67 -20.27
C CYS A 48 -3.09 41.65 -19.41
N VAL A 49 -3.00 42.14 -18.17
CA VAL A 49 -4.11 42.13 -17.22
C VAL A 49 -4.52 43.54 -16.74
N VAL A 50 -5.83 43.82 -16.73
CA VAL A 50 -6.45 45.00 -16.08
C VAL A 50 -7.64 44.53 -15.24
N ASP A 51 -7.66 44.89 -13.95
CA ASP A 51 -8.80 44.63 -13.06
C ASP A 51 -9.34 43.18 -13.09
N LYS A 52 -8.42 42.20 -13.20
CA LYS A 52 -8.64 40.75 -13.35
C LYS A 52 -9.10 40.28 -14.73
N THR A 53 -9.26 41.18 -15.68
CA THR A 53 -9.55 40.85 -17.08
C THR A 53 -8.26 40.68 -17.84
N ILE A 54 -8.11 39.53 -18.53
CA ILE A 54 -6.98 39.29 -19.43
C ILE A 54 -7.36 39.73 -20.84
N TYR A 55 -6.49 40.53 -21.44
CA TYR A 55 -6.59 40.97 -22.82
C TYR A 55 -5.54 40.27 -23.67
N LYS A 56 -5.96 39.69 -24.81
CA LYS A 56 -5.05 39.27 -25.87
C LYS A 56 -4.75 40.47 -26.76
N LEU A 57 -3.48 40.84 -26.84
CA LEU A 57 -2.97 41.97 -27.60
C LEU A 57 -2.45 41.49 -28.96
N THR A 58 -2.85 42.18 -30.01
CA THR A 58 -2.30 42.02 -31.37
C THR A 58 -1.60 43.32 -31.73
N ALA A 59 -0.29 43.25 -32.00
CA ALA A 59 0.47 44.41 -32.42
C ALA A 59 -0.03 44.98 -33.76
N ALA A 60 -0.01 46.30 -33.88
CA ALA A 60 -0.21 47.01 -35.13
C ALA A 60 0.95 46.68 -36.09
N VAL A 61 0.62 46.37 -37.34
CA VAL A 61 1.61 46.08 -38.37
C VAL A 61 1.76 47.31 -39.25
N ALA A 62 2.95 47.93 -39.23
CA ALA A 62 3.26 49.01 -40.15
C ALA A 62 3.21 48.48 -41.60
N GLY A 63 2.51 49.19 -42.49
CA GLY A 63 2.48 48.84 -43.91
C GLY A 63 3.90 48.75 -44.45
N SER A 64 4.30 47.57 -44.93
CA SER A 64 5.65 47.30 -45.41
C SER A 64 5.99 48.02 -46.71
N ASP A 65 4.97 48.54 -47.42
CA ASP A 65 5.13 49.30 -48.65
C ASP A 65 4.86 50.80 -48.42
N ARG A 66 5.89 51.63 -48.65
CA ARG A 66 5.82 53.10 -48.60
C ARG A 66 4.81 53.71 -49.57
N ARG A 67 4.25 52.96 -50.51
CA ARG A 67 3.39 53.52 -51.57
C ARG A 67 1.90 53.22 -51.48
N ARG A 68 1.39 52.26 -50.69
CA ARG A 68 -0.08 52.04 -50.61
C ARG A 68 -0.65 51.04 -49.60
N ALA A 69 0.14 50.39 -48.75
CA ALA A 69 -0.43 49.45 -47.78
C ALA A 69 -0.85 50.21 -46.50
N GLU A 70 -2.15 50.32 -46.25
CA GLU A 70 -2.65 50.70 -44.92
C GLU A 70 -2.18 49.64 -43.91
N GLY A 71 -1.50 50.07 -42.85
CA GLY A 71 -1.09 49.18 -41.78
C GLY A 71 -2.31 48.53 -41.12
N THR A 72 -2.16 47.31 -40.61
CA THR A 72 -3.22 46.69 -39.81
C THR A 72 -3.19 47.30 -38.42
N PRO A 73 -4.27 47.94 -37.94
CA PRO A 73 -4.30 48.49 -36.58
C PRO A 73 -4.18 47.36 -35.56
N GLY A 74 -3.60 47.68 -34.41
CA GLY A 74 -3.57 46.78 -33.27
C GLY A 74 -4.98 46.47 -32.75
N ALA A 75 -5.10 45.40 -31.97
CA ALA A 75 -6.37 45.01 -31.37
C ALA A 75 -6.17 44.43 -29.97
N CYS A 76 -7.16 44.65 -29.10
CA CYS A 76 -7.27 43.94 -27.83
C CYS A 76 -8.57 43.16 -27.79
N THR A 77 -8.50 41.88 -27.44
CA THR A 77 -9.69 41.06 -27.22
C THR A 77 -9.74 40.62 -25.77
N VAL A 78 -10.87 40.87 -25.10
CA VAL A 78 -11.13 40.31 -23.77
C VAL A 78 -11.23 38.80 -23.89
N MET A 79 -10.43 38.09 -23.09
CA MET A 79 -10.48 36.64 -23.04
C MET A 79 -11.66 36.20 -22.16
N LYS A 80 -12.58 35.43 -22.73
CA LYS A 80 -13.80 34.96 -22.06
C LYS A 80 -13.93 33.46 -22.22
N SER A 81 -14.42 32.78 -21.18
CA SER A 81 -14.73 31.34 -21.19
C SER A 81 -13.60 30.48 -21.77
N LYS A 82 -12.36 30.85 -21.48
CA LYS A 82 -11.16 30.20 -22.01
C LYS A 82 -10.08 30.17 -20.94
N ASP A 83 -9.33 29.08 -20.93
CA ASP A 83 -8.12 28.97 -20.12
C ASP A 83 -6.89 29.35 -20.96
N ILE A 84 -5.92 29.98 -20.31
CA ILE A 84 -4.77 30.61 -20.96
C ILE A 84 -3.52 30.16 -20.23
N LEU A 85 -2.58 29.59 -20.97
CA LEU A 85 -1.25 29.24 -20.47
C LEU A 85 -0.24 30.25 -21.04
N VAL A 86 0.36 31.05 -20.16
CA VAL A 86 1.35 32.06 -20.56
C VAL A 86 2.75 31.73 -20.05
N GLY A 87 3.78 32.13 -20.79
CA GLY A 87 5.17 31.84 -20.47
C GLY A 87 5.57 32.41 -19.10
N VAL A 88 6.31 31.65 -18.29
CA VAL A 88 6.74 32.09 -16.96
C VAL A 88 7.77 33.23 -17.03
N SER A 89 8.56 33.28 -18.11
CA SER A 89 9.67 34.23 -18.29
C SER A 89 9.22 35.65 -18.58
N ASP A 90 8.12 35.80 -19.33
CA ASP A 90 7.64 37.09 -19.83
C ASP A 90 6.22 37.40 -19.36
N GLY A 91 5.42 36.40 -19.00
CA GLY A 91 4.01 36.55 -18.64
C GLY A 91 3.15 37.09 -19.79
N THR A 92 3.67 37.01 -21.02
CA THR A 92 3.09 37.67 -22.21
C THR A 92 2.96 36.75 -23.41
N GLY A 93 3.83 35.77 -23.61
CA GLY A 93 3.73 34.79 -24.69
C GLY A 93 2.76 33.66 -24.34
N GLU A 94 1.96 33.20 -25.31
CA GLU A 94 1.27 31.90 -25.17
C GLU A 94 2.34 30.81 -25.13
N VAL A 95 2.14 29.79 -24.30
CA VAL A 95 3.02 28.63 -24.30
C VAL A 95 2.57 27.70 -25.43
N ASP A 96 3.36 27.65 -26.50
CA ASP A 96 3.08 26.79 -27.67
C ASP A 96 3.25 25.29 -27.36
N ASP A 97 4.13 24.96 -26.40
CA ASP A 97 4.36 23.60 -25.92
C ASP A 97 3.98 23.49 -24.43
N VAL A 98 2.84 22.86 -24.19
CA VAL A 98 2.24 22.66 -22.86
C VAL A 98 3.19 21.96 -21.88
N ALA A 99 4.12 21.12 -22.38
CA ALA A 99 5.11 20.42 -21.57
C ALA A 99 6.18 21.36 -20.98
N SER A 100 6.48 22.47 -21.66
CA SER A 100 7.46 23.46 -21.16
C SER A 100 6.97 24.20 -19.90
N GLY A 101 5.66 24.18 -19.67
CA GLY A 101 4.96 24.74 -18.52
C GLY A 101 4.87 26.26 -18.50
N GLY A 102 3.82 26.77 -17.86
CA GLY A 102 3.47 28.18 -17.87
C GLY A 102 2.66 28.60 -16.65
N LEU A 103 2.20 29.84 -16.64
CA LEU A 103 1.26 30.36 -15.66
C LEU A 103 -0.14 30.16 -16.24
N LEU A 104 -0.95 29.35 -15.57
CA LEU A 104 -2.27 28.98 -16.05
C LEU A 104 -3.34 29.89 -15.47
N TYR A 105 -4.22 30.40 -16.32
CA TYR A 105 -5.34 31.26 -15.96
C TYR A 105 -6.65 30.68 -16.49
N THR A 106 -7.72 30.82 -15.72
CA THR A 106 -9.08 30.41 -16.10
C THR A 106 -9.99 31.64 -16.12
N CYS A 107 -10.65 31.92 -17.24
CA CYS A 107 -11.49 33.10 -17.42
C CYS A 107 -12.96 32.72 -17.52
N ASP A 108 -13.83 33.41 -16.77
CA ASP A 108 -15.27 33.21 -16.85
C ASP A 108 -15.89 33.91 -18.09
N ALA A 109 -17.22 33.78 -18.26
CA ALA A 109 -17.94 34.37 -19.38
C ALA A 109 -17.96 35.92 -19.36
N SER A 110 -17.69 36.54 -18.21
CA SER A 110 -17.54 37.99 -18.07
C SER A 110 -16.13 38.47 -18.39
N GLY A 111 -15.18 37.55 -18.53
CA GLY A 111 -13.77 37.82 -18.80
C GLY A 111 -12.95 38.03 -17.53
N VAL A 112 -13.50 37.74 -16.35
CA VAL A 112 -12.75 37.78 -15.10
C VAL A 112 -11.93 36.49 -15.01
N CYS A 113 -10.62 36.65 -14.93
CA CYS A 113 -9.66 35.56 -14.92
C CYS A 113 -9.08 35.33 -13.52
N LYS A 114 -8.79 34.06 -13.21
CA LYS A 114 -8.12 33.63 -11.99
C LYS A 114 -6.91 32.77 -12.32
N GLN A 115 -5.77 33.11 -11.74
CA GLN A 115 -4.57 32.28 -11.84
C GLN A 115 -4.77 30.99 -11.04
N ILE A 116 -4.39 29.86 -11.64
CA ILE A 116 -4.21 28.60 -10.93
C ILE A 116 -2.84 28.63 -10.25
N VAL A 117 -2.83 28.43 -8.94
CA VAL A 117 -1.64 28.60 -8.09
C VAL A 117 -1.14 27.26 -7.57
N ASN A 118 0.07 27.26 -7.01
CA ASN A 118 0.77 26.10 -6.46
C ASN A 118 -0.14 25.19 -5.59
N GLY A 119 0.03 23.87 -5.72
CA GLY A 119 -0.72 22.85 -4.98
C GLY A 119 -2.08 22.51 -5.59
N SER A 120 -2.32 22.97 -6.82
CA SER A 120 -3.53 22.73 -7.59
C SER A 120 -3.19 21.89 -8.81
N ASN A 121 -4.00 20.87 -9.10
CA ASN A 121 -4.05 20.34 -10.45
C ASN A 121 -5.29 20.87 -11.17
N TYR A 122 -5.16 21.08 -12.48
CA TYR A 122 -6.23 21.59 -13.32
C TYR A 122 -6.30 20.76 -14.60
N LEU A 123 -7.51 20.27 -14.93
CA LEU A 123 -7.71 19.62 -16.20
C LEU A 123 -8.01 20.68 -17.26
N TYR A 124 -7.16 20.78 -18.27
CA TYR A 124 -7.40 21.62 -19.44
C TYR A 124 -7.10 20.83 -20.71
N SER A 125 -8.10 20.74 -21.59
CA SER A 125 -8.04 19.90 -22.78
C SER A 125 -7.69 18.44 -22.39
N GLU A 126 -6.66 17.87 -23.00
CA GLU A 126 -6.16 16.51 -22.79
C GLU A 126 -5.10 16.40 -21.69
N TYR A 127 -4.72 17.50 -21.02
CA TYR A 127 -3.64 17.55 -20.04
C TYR A 127 -4.16 17.78 -18.62
N VAL A 128 -3.51 17.12 -17.66
CA VAL A 128 -3.57 17.54 -16.25
C VAL A 128 -2.38 18.45 -15.97
N PHE A 129 -2.67 19.72 -15.71
CA PHE A 129 -1.68 20.69 -15.31
C PHE A 129 -1.38 20.54 -13.83
N ILE A 130 -0.11 20.30 -13.49
CA ILE A 130 0.38 20.23 -12.11
C ILE A 130 1.09 21.54 -11.81
N CYS A 131 0.50 22.37 -10.95
CA CYS A 131 1.07 23.67 -10.59
C CYS A 131 1.97 23.55 -9.36
N GLY A 132 3.28 23.71 -9.57
CA GLY A 132 4.31 23.59 -8.54
C GLY A 132 4.81 24.95 -8.00
N LYS A 133 6.06 24.95 -7.52
CA LYS A 133 6.72 26.12 -6.93
C LYS A 133 6.78 27.27 -7.94
N GLY A 134 6.44 28.49 -7.50
CA GLY A 134 6.39 29.67 -8.37
C GLY A 134 5.13 29.75 -9.25
N ASN A 135 4.11 28.94 -8.97
CA ASN A 135 2.86 28.85 -9.74
C ASN A 135 3.06 28.42 -11.20
N LYS A 136 4.22 27.86 -11.54
CA LYS A 136 4.44 27.22 -12.83
C LYS A 136 3.62 25.93 -12.88
N CYS A 137 2.78 25.83 -13.88
CA CYS A 137 1.93 24.70 -14.19
C CYS A 137 2.49 23.97 -15.41
N GLU A 138 2.84 22.70 -15.24
CA GLU A 138 3.33 21.84 -16.32
C GLU A 138 2.22 20.86 -16.69
N GLY A 139 1.89 20.76 -17.98
CA GLY A 139 0.92 19.78 -18.43
C GLY A 139 1.54 18.39 -18.40
N ASN A 140 0.82 17.45 -17.81
CA ASN A 140 1.22 16.06 -17.69
C ASN A 140 0.15 15.17 -18.35
N LYS A 141 0.61 14.22 -19.16
CA LYS A 141 -0.20 13.16 -19.79
C LYS A 141 0.11 11.76 -19.25
N ALA A 142 1.04 11.64 -18.31
CA ALA A 142 1.40 10.36 -17.72
C ALA A 142 0.17 9.68 -17.10
N ALA A 143 0.12 8.36 -17.22
CA ALA A 143 -1.01 7.57 -16.75
C ALA A 143 -1.23 7.75 -15.23
N GLY A 144 -2.46 7.64 -14.76
CA GLY A 144 -2.79 7.62 -13.32
C GLY A 144 -3.96 8.52 -12.93
N TYR A 145 -4.24 8.56 -11.62
CA TYR A 145 -5.34 9.35 -11.07
C TYR A 145 -4.88 10.68 -10.47
N TYR A 146 -5.62 11.74 -10.77
CA TYR A 146 -5.30 13.10 -10.37
C TYR A 146 -6.49 13.78 -9.69
N LEU A 147 -6.21 14.46 -8.58
CA LEU A 147 -7.15 15.34 -7.90
C LEU A 147 -7.05 16.75 -8.48
N THR A 148 -8.18 17.42 -8.68
CA THR A 148 -8.20 18.85 -9.03
C THR A 148 -8.51 19.70 -7.81
N VAL A 149 -8.46 21.03 -7.97
CA VAL A 149 -8.88 21.99 -6.93
C VAL A 149 -10.29 21.74 -6.39
N ASN A 150 -11.17 21.17 -7.22
CA ASN A 150 -12.56 20.90 -6.85
C ASN A 150 -12.73 19.57 -6.10
N SER A 151 -11.77 18.64 -6.19
CA SER A 151 -11.83 17.32 -5.55
C SER A 151 -11.96 17.37 -4.02
N SER A 152 -11.48 18.45 -3.40
CA SER A 152 -11.62 18.66 -1.95
C SER A 152 -13.06 19.03 -1.52
N LYS A 153 -13.87 19.53 -2.46
CA LYS A 153 -15.24 20.02 -2.24
C LYS A 153 -16.31 19.11 -2.84
N ALA A 154 -15.92 18.25 -3.77
CA ALA A 154 -16.79 17.33 -4.46
C ALA A 154 -16.03 16.03 -4.75
N LYS A 155 -16.78 14.93 -4.91
CA LYS A 155 -16.22 13.62 -5.27
C LYS A 155 -15.79 13.61 -6.74
N GLU A 156 -14.65 14.24 -7.00
CA GLU A 156 -14.07 14.37 -8.34
C GLU A 156 -12.67 13.79 -8.38
N LEU A 157 -12.45 12.92 -9.35
CA LEU A 157 -11.18 12.30 -9.66
C LEU A 157 -11.07 12.25 -11.17
N TYR A 158 -9.86 12.38 -11.70
CA TYR A 158 -9.59 12.26 -13.13
C TYR A 158 -8.61 11.13 -13.34
N TYR A 159 -8.85 10.32 -14.35
CA TYR A 159 -7.92 9.29 -14.80
C TYR A 159 -7.34 9.71 -16.14
N CYS A 160 -6.01 9.78 -16.21
CA CYS A 160 -5.29 9.91 -17.46
C CYS A 160 -4.77 8.52 -17.84
N PRO A 161 -5.08 8.01 -19.04
CA PRO A 161 -4.58 6.71 -19.50
C PRO A 161 -3.14 6.76 -20.05
N GLY A 162 -2.64 7.92 -20.50
CA GLY A 162 -1.29 8.05 -21.08
C GLY A 162 -1.21 9.11 -22.18
N GLU A 163 -0.11 9.11 -22.95
CA GLU A 163 0.20 10.14 -23.95
C GLU A 163 -0.80 10.21 -25.12
N ASP A 164 -1.41 9.09 -25.45
CA ASP A 164 -2.25 8.91 -26.65
C ASP A 164 -3.74 9.20 -26.43
N ASP A 165 -4.18 9.35 -25.17
CA ASP A 165 -5.60 9.38 -24.83
C ASP A 165 -5.93 10.51 -23.85
N ASN A 166 -7.16 11.02 -23.95
CA ASN A 166 -7.63 12.12 -23.11
C ASN A 166 -7.86 11.67 -21.66
N CYS A 167 -7.46 12.52 -20.71
CA CYS A 167 -7.88 12.34 -19.32
C CYS A 167 -9.41 12.47 -19.19
N THR A 168 -10.03 11.54 -18.47
CA THR A 168 -11.49 11.50 -18.29
C THR A 168 -11.87 11.54 -16.81
N LYS A 169 -13.03 12.12 -16.53
CA LYS A 169 -13.68 12.00 -15.21
C LYS A 169 -14.48 10.69 -15.20
N PRO A 170 -14.22 9.75 -14.28
CA PRO A 170 -15.03 8.54 -14.16
C PRO A 170 -16.52 8.89 -14.02
N SER A 171 -17.38 8.19 -14.76
CA SER A 171 -18.84 8.42 -14.75
C SER A 171 -19.47 8.16 -13.38
N SER A 172 -18.86 7.27 -12.62
CA SER A 172 -19.18 6.96 -11.24
C SER A 172 -17.89 6.75 -10.48
N LEU A 173 -17.80 7.32 -9.29
CA LEU A 173 -16.63 7.12 -8.43
C LEU A 173 -17.04 6.36 -7.18
N SER A 174 -16.42 5.21 -6.97
CA SER A 174 -16.63 4.37 -5.80
C SER A 174 -15.83 4.90 -4.61
N GLU A 175 -16.29 4.62 -3.39
CA GLU A 175 -15.52 4.90 -2.17
C GLU A 175 -14.40 3.87 -2.01
N GLY A 176 -13.20 4.33 -1.70
CA GLY A 176 -12.02 3.48 -1.54
C GLY A 176 -10.73 4.20 -1.90
N TYR A 177 -9.69 3.42 -2.22
CA TYR A 177 -8.35 3.92 -2.55
C TYR A 177 -8.06 3.83 -4.05
N TYR A 178 -7.38 4.85 -4.55
CA TYR A 178 -6.87 4.95 -5.91
C TYR A 178 -5.39 5.37 -5.86
N PRO A 179 -4.55 4.94 -6.80
CA PRO A 179 -3.15 5.37 -6.85
C PRO A 179 -3.03 6.79 -7.41
N GLN A 180 -2.23 7.64 -6.76
CA GLN A 180 -1.99 9.03 -7.19
C GLN A 180 -0.95 9.09 -8.30
N GLY A 181 -1.37 9.54 -9.48
CA GLY A 181 -0.50 9.76 -10.62
C GLY A 181 0.60 10.80 -10.36
N PRO A 182 1.64 10.84 -11.21
CA PRO A 182 1.83 9.97 -12.37
C PRO A 182 2.23 8.54 -12.00
N TYR A 183 1.85 7.59 -12.86
CA TYR A 183 2.45 6.27 -12.94
C TYR A 183 3.84 6.41 -13.55
N ILE A 184 4.85 5.90 -12.86
CA ILE A 184 6.24 5.99 -13.28
C ILE A 184 6.62 4.65 -13.88
N ASP A 185 6.66 4.61 -15.21
CA ASP A 185 7.06 3.43 -15.98
C ASP A 185 8.46 2.95 -15.58
N GLY A 186 8.62 1.63 -15.44
CA GLY A 186 9.87 0.97 -15.05
C GLY A 186 9.96 0.58 -13.58
N ASP A 187 9.29 1.32 -12.69
CA ASP A 187 9.28 1.01 -11.24
C ASP A 187 7.93 0.50 -10.73
N SER A 188 6.88 0.52 -11.57
CA SER A 188 5.49 0.19 -11.19
C SER A 188 5.01 1.00 -9.98
N LYS A 189 5.45 2.27 -9.89
CA LYS A 189 5.25 3.14 -8.73
C LYS A 189 4.37 4.35 -9.04
N TYR A 190 3.65 4.77 -8.00
CA TYR A 190 2.85 5.99 -7.94
C TYR A 190 3.33 6.87 -6.78
N THR A 191 2.96 8.15 -6.83
CA THR A 191 3.47 9.18 -5.90
C THR A 191 2.72 9.23 -4.57
N GLY A 192 1.58 8.56 -4.46
CA GLY A 192 0.76 8.58 -3.25
C GLY A 192 -0.55 7.81 -3.39
N LEU A 193 -1.38 7.85 -2.34
CA LEU A 193 -2.72 7.29 -2.33
C LEU A 193 -3.76 8.40 -2.31
N ILE A 194 -4.81 8.21 -3.08
CA ILE A 194 -6.02 9.03 -3.03
C ILE A 194 -7.09 8.20 -2.34
N LYS A 195 -7.70 8.77 -1.30
CA LYS A 195 -8.89 8.20 -0.68
C LYS A 195 -10.13 8.98 -1.12
N CYS A 196 -11.09 8.26 -1.67
CA CYS A 196 -12.38 8.79 -2.03
C CYS A 196 -13.44 8.30 -1.04
N GLU A 197 -14.19 9.25 -0.48
CA GLU A 197 -15.33 9.02 0.40
C GLU A 197 -16.63 9.39 -0.32
N SER A 198 -17.78 9.32 0.35
CA SER A 198 -19.09 9.65 -0.23
C SER A 198 -19.18 11.02 -0.90
N SER A 199 -18.40 12.00 -0.41
CA SER A 199 -18.55 13.41 -0.78
C SER A 199 -17.32 14.05 -1.40
N LYS A 200 -16.14 13.46 -1.29
CA LYS A 200 -14.87 14.08 -1.69
C LYS A 200 -13.78 13.05 -1.94
N CYS A 201 -12.72 13.47 -2.63
CA CYS A 201 -11.48 12.73 -2.74
C CYS A 201 -10.31 13.60 -2.26
N ALA A 202 -9.37 13.00 -1.54
CA ALA A 202 -8.20 13.68 -1.04
C ALA A 202 -6.98 12.77 -1.05
N VAL A 203 -5.79 13.36 -1.16
CA VAL A 203 -4.54 12.64 -0.93
C VAL A 203 -4.55 12.14 0.51
N ASP A 204 -4.38 10.84 0.71
CA ASP A 204 -4.33 10.24 2.02
C ASP A 204 -2.90 10.23 2.57
N THR A 205 -2.53 11.37 3.14
CA THR A 205 -1.23 11.53 3.82
C THR A 205 -1.15 10.76 5.14
N LYS A 206 -2.28 10.21 5.64
CA LYS A 206 -2.37 9.47 6.89
C LYS A 206 -2.48 7.96 6.70
N ALA A 207 -2.60 7.49 5.46
CA ALA A 207 -2.58 6.07 5.14
C ALA A 207 -1.34 5.43 5.78
N LYS A 208 -1.56 4.37 6.55
CA LYS A 208 -0.47 3.59 7.13
C LYS A 208 0.23 2.80 6.02
N ARG A 209 1.48 2.42 6.27
CA ARG A 209 2.17 1.40 5.48
C ARG A 209 1.32 0.12 5.42
N GLY A 210 1.39 -0.58 4.29
CA GLY A 210 0.75 -1.87 4.10
C GLY A 210 0.01 -1.99 2.78
N ILE A 211 -0.83 -3.01 2.68
CA ILE A 211 -1.58 -3.37 1.48
C ILE A 211 -3.03 -2.90 1.63
N VAL A 212 -3.56 -2.21 0.62
CA VAL A 212 -4.95 -1.76 0.58
C VAL A 212 -5.65 -2.23 -0.70
N LEU A 213 -6.97 -2.36 -0.64
CA LEU A 213 -7.81 -2.69 -1.79
C LEU A 213 -7.82 -1.52 -2.80
N SER A 214 -7.58 -1.80 -4.09
CA SER A 214 -7.60 -0.78 -5.16
C SER A 214 -8.95 -0.72 -5.85
N GLU A 215 -9.59 0.45 -5.89
CA GLU A 215 -10.86 0.62 -6.60
C GLU A 215 -10.74 0.46 -8.13
N GLU A 216 -9.53 0.55 -8.70
CA GLU A 216 -9.28 0.33 -10.13
C GLU A 216 -9.57 -1.11 -10.56
N GLY A 217 -9.37 -2.09 -9.68
CA GLY A 217 -9.60 -3.51 -9.95
C GLY A 217 -10.93 -4.04 -9.41
N LYS A 218 -11.86 -3.17 -9.02
CA LYS A 218 -13.09 -3.58 -8.33
C LYS A 218 -14.19 -3.99 -9.29
N ASP A 219 -14.83 -5.12 -9.00
CA ASP A 219 -16.03 -5.58 -9.67
C ASP A 219 -17.07 -6.13 -8.65
N THR A 220 -18.08 -6.85 -9.14
CA THR A 220 -19.12 -7.45 -8.28
C THR A 220 -18.61 -8.59 -7.40
N SER A 221 -17.50 -9.22 -7.80
CA SER A 221 -16.92 -10.39 -7.13
C SER A 221 -15.90 -9.98 -6.09
N GLY A 222 -15.25 -8.82 -6.21
CA GLY A 222 -14.31 -8.28 -5.23
C GLY A 222 -13.31 -7.31 -5.85
N TYR A 223 -12.04 -7.44 -5.45
CA TYR A 223 -10.95 -6.60 -5.93
C TYR A 223 -9.87 -7.45 -6.59
N THR A 224 -9.56 -7.17 -7.85
CA THR A 224 -8.51 -7.87 -8.61
C THR A 224 -7.13 -7.21 -8.50
N SER A 225 -7.07 -6.02 -7.90
CA SER A 225 -5.84 -5.24 -7.72
C SER A 225 -5.74 -4.70 -6.30
N LEU A 226 -4.54 -4.73 -5.73
CA LEU A 226 -4.20 -4.14 -4.45
C LEU A 226 -3.06 -3.12 -4.63
N LEU A 227 -2.99 -2.15 -3.72
CA LEU A 227 -1.91 -1.17 -3.67
C LEU A 227 -1.08 -1.38 -2.40
N LYS A 228 0.24 -1.41 -2.53
CA LYS A 228 1.19 -1.41 -1.41
C LYS A 228 1.69 0.00 -1.19
N LYS A 229 1.65 0.47 0.06
CA LYS A 229 2.38 1.66 0.50
C LYS A 229 3.63 1.26 1.26
N ASP A 230 4.79 1.60 0.73
CA ASP A 230 6.09 1.35 1.35
C ASP A 230 6.45 2.43 2.39
N ASP A 231 7.57 2.23 3.10
CA ASP A 231 8.03 3.12 4.17
C ASP A 231 8.40 4.52 3.67
N ASP A 232 8.87 4.64 2.43
CA ASP A 232 9.17 5.92 1.77
C ASP A 232 7.91 6.65 1.27
N GLY A 233 6.74 6.02 1.41
CA GLY A 233 5.45 6.52 0.94
C GLY A 233 5.17 6.27 -0.53
N SER A 234 6.09 5.64 -1.27
CA SER A 234 5.84 5.19 -2.64
C SER A 234 4.76 4.11 -2.66
N ILE A 235 3.98 4.10 -3.74
CA ILE A 235 2.85 3.18 -3.90
C ILE A 235 3.12 2.26 -5.09
N SER A 236 2.97 0.95 -4.91
CA SER A 236 3.11 -0.03 -5.99
C SER A 236 1.86 -0.89 -6.14
N ILE A 237 1.63 -1.43 -7.35
CA ILE A 237 0.59 -2.44 -7.58
C ILE A 237 1.11 -3.79 -7.09
N VAL A 238 0.27 -4.52 -6.35
CA VAL A 238 0.61 -5.84 -5.83
C VAL A 238 0.07 -6.90 -6.78
N THR A 239 0.95 -7.78 -7.24
CA THR A 239 0.51 -9.02 -7.89
C THR A 239 -0.02 -9.97 -6.82
N VAL A 240 -1.27 -10.41 -6.98
CA VAL A 240 -1.93 -11.31 -6.02
C VAL A 240 -2.14 -12.70 -6.60
N THR A 241 -2.03 -13.70 -5.74
CA THR A 241 -2.31 -15.11 -6.04
C THR A 241 -3.42 -15.66 -5.16
N ALA A 242 -3.95 -16.82 -5.54
CA ALA A 242 -4.99 -17.50 -4.80
C ALA A 242 -4.47 -17.94 -3.42
N GLY A 243 -5.19 -17.58 -2.36
CA GLY A 243 -4.83 -17.95 -0.98
C GLY A 243 -3.90 -16.94 -0.30
N ASP A 244 -3.51 -15.85 -0.97
CA ASP A 244 -2.80 -14.75 -0.33
C ASP A 244 -3.67 -14.09 0.73
N VAL A 245 -3.03 -13.75 1.86
CA VAL A 245 -3.68 -13.03 2.95
C VAL A 245 -2.76 -11.91 3.43
N PHE A 246 -3.34 -10.72 3.63
CA PHE A 246 -2.66 -9.52 4.08
C PHE A 246 -3.35 -8.94 5.31
N VAL A 247 -2.62 -8.18 6.13
CA VAL A 247 -3.24 -7.36 7.18
C VAL A 247 -3.96 -6.18 6.53
N ASP A 248 -5.21 -5.90 6.91
CA ASP A 248 -5.89 -4.67 6.48
C ASP A 248 -5.44 -3.49 7.38
N PRO A 249 -4.67 -2.52 6.85
CA PRO A 249 -4.18 -1.40 7.66
C PRO A 249 -5.28 -0.39 8.01
N ASN A 250 -6.42 -0.43 7.30
CA ASN A 250 -7.55 0.48 7.49
C ASN A 250 -8.52 -0.01 8.56
N ASP A 251 -8.67 -1.32 8.69
CA ASP A 251 -9.45 -1.95 9.75
C ASP A 251 -8.64 -3.04 10.42
N THR A 252 -8.08 -2.74 11.59
CA THR A 252 -7.20 -3.66 12.30
C THR A 252 -7.89 -4.94 12.77
N LYS A 253 -9.21 -5.08 12.65
CA LYS A 253 -9.93 -6.33 12.95
C LYS A 253 -9.93 -7.29 11.76
N LYS A 254 -9.58 -6.79 10.59
CA LYS A 254 -9.73 -7.47 9.32
C LYS A 254 -8.41 -7.88 8.70
N VAL A 255 -8.54 -8.82 7.78
CA VAL A 255 -7.51 -9.26 6.85
C VAL A 255 -8.05 -9.12 5.43
N ILE A 256 -7.17 -8.87 4.48
CA ILE A 256 -7.51 -8.94 3.06
C ILE A 256 -7.18 -10.36 2.61
N LYS A 257 -8.19 -11.14 2.19
CA LYS A 257 -8.02 -12.50 1.66
C LYS A 257 -8.27 -12.50 0.17
N CYS A 258 -7.41 -13.18 -0.58
CA CYS A 258 -7.54 -13.36 -2.02
C CYS A 258 -7.92 -14.80 -2.33
N ASP A 259 -8.99 -14.99 -3.09
CA ASP A 259 -9.50 -16.31 -3.49
C ASP A 259 -9.69 -16.43 -5.01
N THR A 260 -9.76 -17.67 -5.49
CA THR A 260 -10.11 -18.02 -6.87
C THR A 260 -11.52 -18.62 -6.93
N SER A 261 -12.49 -17.98 -6.28
CA SER A 261 -13.89 -18.35 -6.48
C SER A 261 -14.33 -18.24 -7.96
N THR A 262 -13.53 -17.57 -8.79
CA THR A 262 -13.69 -17.46 -10.25
C THR A 262 -12.36 -17.75 -10.98
N SER A 263 -12.34 -17.64 -12.31
CA SER A 263 -11.10 -17.73 -13.12
C SER A 263 -10.07 -16.63 -12.83
N THR A 264 -10.48 -15.57 -12.13
CA THR A 264 -9.64 -14.43 -11.74
C THR A 264 -9.56 -14.37 -10.21
N VAL A 265 -8.38 -14.01 -9.69
CA VAL A 265 -8.17 -13.83 -8.25
C VAL A 265 -8.92 -12.58 -7.78
N HIS A 266 -9.73 -12.71 -6.74
CA HIS A 266 -10.42 -11.59 -6.12
C HIS A 266 -10.09 -11.52 -4.63
N CYS A 267 -9.83 -10.32 -4.16
CA CYS A 267 -9.52 -10.04 -2.78
C CYS A 267 -10.67 -9.33 -2.08
N LYS A 268 -10.86 -9.60 -0.78
CA LYS A 268 -11.87 -8.96 0.08
C LYS A 268 -11.32 -8.70 1.48
N SER A 269 -11.75 -7.60 2.08
CA SER A 269 -11.50 -7.32 3.49
C SER A 269 -12.56 -7.98 4.36
N GLU A 270 -12.13 -8.93 5.19
CA GLU A 270 -12.97 -9.78 6.03
C GLU A 270 -12.44 -9.83 7.46
N ASP A 271 -13.29 -10.18 8.42
CA ASP A 271 -12.85 -10.38 9.79
C ASP A 271 -11.81 -11.52 9.86
N GLY A 272 -10.71 -11.26 10.57
CA GLY A 272 -9.73 -12.29 10.85
C GLY A 272 -10.25 -13.29 11.89
N THR A 273 -9.84 -14.56 11.81
CA THR A 273 -10.22 -15.54 12.83
C THR A 273 -9.51 -15.24 14.14
N THR A 274 -10.26 -15.25 15.24
CA THR A 274 -9.72 -15.13 16.59
C THR A 274 -9.60 -16.46 17.30
N ASP A 275 -9.81 -17.57 16.59
CA ASP A 275 -9.69 -18.90 17.15
C ASP A 275 -8.25 -19.13 17.63
N GLU A 276 -8.13 -19.71 18.81
CA GLU A 276 -6.82 -19.93 19.40
C GLU A 276 -5.95 -20.84 18.52
N GLY A 277 -4.70 -20.42 18.35
CA GLY A 277 -3.70 -21.16 17.57
C GLY A 277 -3.84 -21.05 16.07
N LYS A 278 -4.88 -20.38 15.55
CA LYS A 278 -5.02 -20.11 14.12
C LYS A 278 -4.23 -18.88 13.69
N ALA A 279 -3.69 -18.93 12.48
CA ALA A 279 -3.02 -17.81 11.84
C ALA A 279 -3.12 -17.90 10.31
N TYR A 280 -2.78 -16.82 9.62
CA TYR A 280 -2.58 -16.79 8.17
C TYR A 280 -1.11 -16.59 7.86
N LEU A 281 -0.64 -17.07 6.71
CA LEU A 281 0.66 -16.68 6.19
C LEU A 281 0.54 -15.25 5.62
N ASP A 282 1.43 -14.34 6.01
CA ASP A 282 1.35 -12.94 5.59
C ASP A 282 2.05 -12.73 4.25
N ALA A 283 1.30 -12.78 3.15
CA ALA A 283 1.84 -12.59 1.81
C ALA A 283 2.43 -11.19 1.58
N GLY A 284 2.07 -10.19 2.41
CA GLY A 284 2.60 -8.83 2.32
C GLY A 284 3.90 -8.60 3.07
N SER A 285 4.40 -9.64 3.76
CA SER A 285 5.56 -9.53 4.64
C SER A 285 6.88 -9.95 4.01
N GLU A 286 6.86 -10.52 2.80
CA GLU A 286 8.07 -10.91 2.07
C GLU A 286 8.98 -9.68 1.93
N ASP A 287 10.02 -9.68 2.75
CA ASP A 287 11.07 -8.67 2.69
C ASP A 287 11.97 -9.05 1.51
N GLY A 288 11.93 -8.24 0.45
CA GLY A 288 12.57 -8.56 -0.84
C GLY A 288 14.08 -8.85 -0.76
N ASP A 289 14.74 -8.47 0.33
CA ASP A 289 16.16 -8.74 0.57
C ASP A 289 16.43 -10.03 1.36
N THR A 290 15.51 -10.46 2.23
CA THR A 290 15.72 -11.57 3.16
C THR A 290 14.83 -12.78 2.90
N GLY A 291 13.75 -12.61 2.14
CA GLY A 291 12.76 -13.66 1.88
C GLY A 291 11.99 -14.10 3.14
N LYS A 292 12.10 -13.38 4.26
CA LYS A 292 11.44 -13.77 5.50
C LYS A 292 9.94 -13.53 5.39
N THR A 293 9.17 -14.57 5.68
CA THR A 293 7.70 -14.50 5.71
C THR A 293 7.19 -14.54 7.14
N ASN A 294 6.23 -13.68 7.45
CA ASN A 294 5.57 -13.56 8.74
C ASN A 294 4.25 -14.32 8.77
N VAL A 295 3.62 -14.33 9.94
CA VAL A 295 2.23 -14.79 10.09
C VAL A 295 1.32 -13.67 10.59
N ILE A 296 0.07 -13.68 10.15
CA ILE A 296 -0.97 -12.80 10.65
C ILE A 296 -1.72 -13.52 11.77
N ILE A 297 -1.68 -12.95 12.97
CA ILE A 297 -2.44 -13.42 14.13
C ILE A 297 -3.47 -12.37 14.49
N CYS A 298 -4.73 -12.79 14.63
CA CYS A 298 -5.81 -11.93 15.12
C CYS A 298 -6.20 -12.34 16.53
N LYS A 299 -6.07 -11.41 17.48
CA LYS A 299 -6.38 -11.66 18.90
C LYS A 299 -7.55 -10.81 19.34
N SER A 300 -8.46 -11.41 20.09
CA SER A 300 -9.51 -10.69 20.81
C SER A 300 -9.04 -10.41 22.24
N THR A 301 -8.98 -9.15 22.65
CA THR A 301 -8.71 -8.76 24.05
C THR A 301 -9.80 -7.79 24.48
N ASN A 302 -10.55 -8.14 25.52
CA ASN A 302 -11.71 -7.36 25.99
C ASN A 302 -12.70 -7.05 24.86
N SER A 303 -13.02 -8.05 24.02
CA SER A 303 -13.90 -7.93 22.85
C SER A 303 -13.40 -7.00 21.73
N VAL A 304 -12.14 -6.56 21.79
CA VAL A 304 -11.48 -5.83 20.71
C VAL A 304 -10.59 -6.79 19.94
N VAL A 305 -10.93 -7.03 18.67
CA VAL A 305 -10.10 -7.83 17.76
C VAL A 305 -8.99 -6.96 17.18
N LYS A 306 -7.78 -7.50 17.11
CA LYS A 306 -6.65 -6.91 16.40
C LYS A 306 -5.85 -7.97 15.69
N CYS A 307 -5.76 -7.85 14.37
CA CYS A 307 -4.88 -8.57 13.48
C CYS A 307 -3.53 -7.84 13.40
N SER A 308 -2.45 -8.62 13.44
CA SER A 308 -1.10 -8.11 13.30
C SER A 308 -0.19 -9.14 12.64
N SER A 309 0.68 -8.66 11.76
CA SER A 309 1.83 -9.42 11.25
C SER A 309 2.83 -9.64 12.38
N VAL A 310 3.28 -10.89 12.56
CA VAL A 310 4.22 -11.31 13.59
C VAL A 310 5.43 -11.91 12.90
N ALA A 311 6.58 -11.26 13.09
CA ALA A 311 7.85 -11.65 12.52
C ALA A 311 8.15 -13.13 12.78
N VAL A 312 8.32 -13.91 11.69
CA VAL A 312 8.65 -15.34 11.71
C VAL A 312 7.91 -16.16 12.79
N GLY A 313 6.65 -15.82 13.08
CA GLY A 313 5.83 -16.56 14.04
C GLY A 313 6.34 -16.59 15.49
N ASN A 314 7.27 -15.69 15.88
CA ASN A 314 8.02 -15.78 17.14
C ASN A 314 8.92 -17.04 17.27
N ALA A 315 9.32 -17.66 16.15
CA ALA A 315 10.37 -18.66 16.17
C ALA A 315 11.69 -18.06 16.67
N LYS A 316 12.56 -18.91 17.23
CA LYS A 316 13.88 -18.50 17.72
C LYS A 316 14.96 -19.42 17.19
N GLU A 317 16.10 -18.83 16.84
CA GLU A 317 17.32 -19.54 16.50
C GLU A 317 17.82 -20.38 17.69
N GLU A 318 18.67 -21.35 17.38
CA GLU A 318 19.43 -22.09 18.39
C GLU A 318 20.34 -21.13 19.16
N ASP A 319 20.35 -21.20 20.49
CA ASP A 319 21.20 -20.36 21.33
C ASP A 319 21.68 -21.13 22.57
N GLY A 320 22.99 -21.05 22.85
CA GLY A 320 23.57 -21.58 24.08
C GLY A 320 23.34 -23.07 24.34
N GLY A 321 23.21 -23.89 23.29
CA GLY A 321 22.91 -25.33 23.42
C GLY A 321 21.44 -25.67 23.64
N VAL A 322 20.54 -24.68 23.53
CA VAL A 322 19.10 -24.90 23.41
C VAL A 322 18.77 -24.99 21.93
N SER A 323 18.16 -26.10 21.51
CA SER A 323 17.69 -26.31 20.13
C SER A 323 16.87 -25.12 19.62
N ALA A 324 16.87 -24.88 18.31
CA ALA A 324 15.97 -23.92 17.69
C ALA A 324 14.51 -24.14 18.17
N GLN A 325 13.79 -23.06 18.43
CA GLN A 325 12.41 -23.10 18.90
C GLN A 325 11.51 -22.73 17.73
N ASN A 326 11.34 -23.65 16.79
CA ASN A 326 10.45 -23.45 15.67
C ASN A 326 9.00 -23.50 16.16
N THR A 327 8.15 -22.67 15.55
CA THR A 327 6.76 -22.55 15.97
C THR A 327 5.82 -23.04 14.88
N ALA A 328 4.58 -23.33 15.26
CA ALA A 328 3.53 -23.64 14.30
C ALA A 328 2.23 -22.92 14.64
N PHE A 329 1.36 -22.86 13.64
CA PHE A 329 -0.01 -22.34 13.71
C PHE A 329 -0.92 -23.26 12.90
N ILE A 330 -2.18 -23.35 13.30
CA ILE A 330 -3.21 -23.97 12.47
C ILE A 330 -3.53 -22.98 11.34
N ASN A 331 -3.39 -23.42 10.09
CA ASN A 331 -3.65 -22.55 8.95
C ASN A 331 -5.13 -22.15 8.91
N ALA A 332 -5.40 -20.85 8.89
CA ALA A 332 -6.73 -20.28 8.83
C ALA A 332 -7.21 -19.98 7.41
N ALA A 333 -6.33 -20.09 6.41
CA ALA A 333 -6.69 -19.86 5.02
C ALA A 333 -7.58 -20.97 4.44
N SER A 334 -8.12 -20.72 3.25
CA SER A 334 -9.05 -21.61 2.56
C SER A 334 -8.44 -22.96 2.17
N ASP A 335 -7.12 -23.04 2.08
CA ASP A 335 -6.34 -24.24 1.78
C ASP A 335 -5.95 -25.06 3.03
N SER A 336 -6.53 -24.76 4.19
CA SER A 336 -6.25 -25.47 5.45
C SER A 336 -6.52 -26.98 5.43
N THR A 337 -7.29 -27.49 4.45
CA THR A 337 -7.49 -28.94 4.28
C THR A 337 -6.31 -29.64 3.63
N THR A 338 -5.55 -28.93 2.78
CA THR A 338 -4.34 -29.45 2.13
C THR A 338 -3.08 -29.02 2.86
N SER A 339 -3.09 -27.87 3.52
CA SER A 339 -1.99 -27.34 4.31
C SER A 339 -2.48 -26.95 5.70
N PRO A 340 -2.66 -27.92 6.62
CA PRO A 340 -3.33 -27.69 7.91
C PRO A 340 -2.51 -26.86 8.89
N LEU A 341 -1.20 -26.75 8.68
CA LEU A 341 -0.31 -25.98 9.53
C LEU A 341 0.46 -24.93 8.73
N ILE A 342 0.87 -23.88 9.42
CA ILE A 342 1.96 -22.99 9.05
C ILE A 342 3.09 -23.23 10.04
N THR A 343 4.27 -23.59 9.56
CA THR A 343 5.47 -23.81 10.38
C THR A 343 6.43 -22.66 10.17
N CYS A 344 7.03 -22.17 11.25
CA CYS A 344 7.96 -21.05 11.23
C CYS A 344 9.29 -21.43 11.86
N THR A 345 10.37 -21.15 11.14
CA THR A 345 11.75 -21.15 11.63
C THR A 345 12.20 -19.72 11.92
N SER A 346 13.44 -19.52 12.36
CA SER A 346 14.04 -18.19 12.47
C SER A 346 14.15 -17.42 11.16
N ASP A 347 14.09 -18.14 10.04
CA ASP A 347 14.29 -17.60 8.71
C ASP A 347 12.96 -17.28 8.05
N GLU A 348 11.99 -18.19 8.09
CA GLU A 348 10.73 -17.99 7.38
C GLU A 348 9.57 -18.76 8.01
N CYS A 349 8.36 -18.35 7.63
CA CYS A 349 7.15 -19.12 7.82
C CYS A 349 6.69 -19.70 6.48
N VAL A 350 6.34 -20.99 6.48
CA VAL A 350 5.85 -21.70 5.29
C VAL A 350 4.60 -22.50 5.63
N LYS A 351 3.75 -22.73 4.64
CA LYS A 351 2.64 -23.68 4.77
C LYS A 351 3.20 -25.11 4.76
N ALA A 352 2.81 -25.91 5.75
CA ALA A 352 3.22 -27.31 5.81
C ALA A 352 2.56 -28.09 4.67
N GLU A 353 3.35 -28.87 3.91
CA GLU A 353 2.85 -29.65 2.78
C GLU A 353 1.78 -30.67 3.21
N ALA A 354 0.93 -31.06 2.26
CA ALA A 354 -0.10 -32.06 2.50
C ALA A 354 0.51 -33.38 3.00
N GLY A 355 0.07 -33.83 4.17
CA GLY A 355 0.54 -35.07 4.78
C GLY A 355 1.86 -34.96 5.53
N SER A 356 2.45 -33.77 5.66
CA SER A 356 3.67 -33.56 6.46
C SER A 356 3.43 -33.60 7.98
N THR A 357 2.16 -33.57 8.41
CA THR A 357 1.83 -33.72 9.82
C THR A 357 1.79 -35.19 10.22
N THR A 358 2.50 -35.54 11.29
CA THR A 358 2.48 -36.90 11.83
C THR A 358 1.58 -36.95 13.06
N PRO A 359 0.51 -37.79 13.08
CA PRO A 359 -0.33 -37.93 14.25
C PRO A 359 0.47 -38.37 15.48
N GLY A 360 0.11 -37.84 16.65
CA GLY A 360 0.83 -38.13 17.90
C GLY A 360 2.10 -37.31 18.13
N HIS A 361 2.44 -36.38 17.22
CA HIS A 361 3.50 -35.39 17.47
C HIS A 361 2.92 -34.05 17.92
N ALA A 362 3.78 -33.18 18.43
CA ALA A 362 3.43 -31.85 18.88
C ALA A 362 4.32 -30.77 18.25
N TYR A 363 3.82 -29.53 18.28
CA TYR A 363 4.49 -28.33 17.80
C TYR A 363 4.37 -27.23 18.85
N LEU A 364 5.39 -26.38 18.99
CA LEU A 364 5.32 -25.18 19.83
C LEU A 364 4.35 -24.17 19.22
N LEU A 365 3.37 -23.68 19.99
CA LEU A 365 2.44 -22.68 19.48
C LEU A 365 3.06 -21.28 19.53
N GLY A 366 3.22 -20.64 18.36
CA GLY A 366 3.89 -19.33 18.25
C GLY A 366 3.05 -18.11 18.68
N THR A 367 1.83 -18.30 19.20
CA THR A 367 0.98 -17.16 19.62
C THR A 367 1.47 -16.48 20.89
N ASP A 368 2.28 -17.15 21.71
CA ASP A 368 2.90 -16.60 22.92
C ASP A 368 4.42 -16.88 22.94
N LYS A 369 5.19 -15.99 23.57
CA LYS A 369 6.67 -16.07 23.57
C LYS A 369 7.25 -17.09 24.57
N LYS A 370 6.40 -17.65 25.43
CA LYS A 370 6.75 -18.67 26.45
C LYS A 370 6.43 -20.08 25.97
N TYR A 371 5.81 -20.20 24.79
CA TYR A 371 5.28 -21.42 24.21
C TYR A 371 4.46 -22.21 25.24
N SER A 372 3.54 -21.55 25.95
CA SER A 372 2.81 -22.20 27.06
C SER A 372 1.75 -23.22 26.61
N LYS A 373 1.55 -23.31 25.30
CA LYS A 373 0.58 -24.17 24.61
C LYS A 373 1.25 -24.86 23.43
N LEU A 374 0.68 -25.98 23.01
CA LEU A 374 1.16 -26.77 21.89
C LEU A 374 0.06 -26.96 20.84
N ILE A 375 0.45 -27.38 19.65
CA ILE A 375 -0.47 -27.93 18.64
C ILE A 375 -0.19 -29.42 18.53
N THR A 376 -1.24 -30.23 18.36
CA THR A 376 -1.12 -31.62 17.92
C THR A 376 -2.09 -31.88 16.77
N CYS A 377 -1.84 -32.93 16.01
CA CYS A 377 -2.73 -33.37 14.94
C CYS A 377 -3.20 -34.79 15.21
N THR A 378 -4.51 -35.03 15.13
CA THR A 378 -5.12 -36.36 15.28
C THR A 378 -5.16 -37.10 13.96
N THR A 379 -5.16 -36.37 12.85
CA THR A 379 -5.05 -36.87 11.48
C THR A 379 -4.12 -35.97 10.69
N LEU A 380 -3.82 -36.33 9.44
CA LEU A 380 -2.98 -35.53 8.54
C LEU A 380 -3.53 -34.12 8.25
N THR A 381 -4.80 -33.84 8.58
CA THR A 381 -5.51 -32.60 8.23
C THR A 381 -6.26 -31.99 9.42
N SER A 382 -6.28 -32.65 10.58
CA SER A 382 -7.03 -32.21 11.76
C SER A 382 -6.08 -31.93 12.90
N CYS A 383 -5.79 -30.65 13.12
CA CYS A 383 -4.94 -30.18 14.20
C CYS A 383 -5.74 -29.36 15.23
N SER A 384 -5.28 -29.39 16.48
CA SER A 384 -5.91 -28.71 17.61
C SER A 384 -4.87 -28.20 18.60
N VAL A 385 -5.27 -27.19 19.39
CA VAL A 385 -4.41 -26.63 20.43
C VAL A 385 -4.54 -27.44 21.71
N ILE A 386 -3.40 -27.84 22.27
CA ILE A 386 -3.28 -28.33 23.64
C ILE A 386 -3.07 -27.11 24.54
N SER A 387 -4.15 -26.65 25.17
CA SER A 387 -4.16 -25.44 25.99
C SER A 387 -3.50 -25.60 27.36
N THR A 388 -3.39 -26.84 27.84
CA THR A 388 -2.72 -27.22 29.09
C THR A 388 -1.83 -28.44 28.87
N PRO A 389 -0.61 -28.26 28.31
CA PRO A 389 0.36 -29.35 28.20
C PRO A 389 0.69 -29.95 29.56
N ASN A 390 1.09 -31.23 29.59
CA ASN A 390 1.55 -31.89 30.80
C ASN A 390 2.86 -31.23 31.28
N LYS A 391 2.92 -30.94 32.57
CA LYS A 391 4.01 -30.19 33.23
C LYS A 391 4.79 -31.05 34.23
N GLU A 392 4.37 -32.31 34.41
CA GLU A 392 5.03 -33.25 35.31
C GLU A 392 6.35 -33.71 34.71
N ASP A 393 7.37 -33.84 35.55
CA ASP A 393 8.68 -34.31 35.13
C ASP A 393 8.57 -35.74 34.58
N GLY A 394 9.29 -36.01 33.48
CA GLY A 394 9.26 -37.31 32.79
C GLY A 394 8.25 -37.41 31.65
N PHE A 395 7.26 -36.51 31.57
CA PHE A 395 6.38 -36.41 30.39
C PHE A 395 7.03 -35.58 29.28
N ALA A 396 6.92 -36.06 28.05
CA ALA A 396 7.42 -35.36 26.87
C ALA A 396 6.50 -35.54 25.67
N TYR A 397 6.66 -34.67 24.68
CA TYR A 397 6.05 -34.78 23.37
C TYR A 397 7.16 -34.91 22.32
N ILE A 398 6.93 -35.63 21.23
CA ILE A 398 7.85 -35.63 20.08
C ILE A 398 7.69 -34.29 19.34
N ASP A 399 8.78 -33.54 19.17
CA ASP A 399 8.76 -32.25 18.47
C ASP A 399 8.81 -32.47 16.94
N ALA A 400 7.73 -32.10 16.26
CA ALA A 400 7.67 -32.13 14.80
C ALA A 400 8.03 -30.79 14.12
N GLY A 401 8.08 -29.69 14.87
CA GLY A 401 8.35 -28.35 14.33
C GLY A 401 9.83 -28.02 14.22
N SER A 402 10.67 -28.60 15.09
CA SER A 402 12.11 -28.33 15.14
C SER A 402 12.91 -29.58 14.77
N PRO A 403 12.89 -30.05 13.51
CA PRO A 403 13.76 -31.16 13.11
C PRO A 403 15.21 -30.73 13.33
N SER A 404 16.00 -31.59 13.95
CA SER A 404 17.42 -31.32 14.19
C SER A 404 18.24 -32.17 13.22
N GLY A 405 19.15 -31.52 12.49
CA GLY A 405 20.05 -32.16 11.53
C GLY A 405 19.74 -31.79 10.08
N SER A 406 20.71 -32.03 9.20
CA SER A 406 20.63 -31.76 7.76
C SER A 406 20.07 -32.94 6.94
N ASP A 407 19.56 -33.99 7.60
CA ASP A 407 19.07 -35.19 6.92
C ASP A 407 17.67 -34.93 6.34
N PRO A 408 17.47 -35.07 5.01
CA PRO A 408 16.15 -34.91 4.39
C PRO A 408 15.13 -35.97 4.82
N ASN A 409 15.58 -37.11 5.38
CA ASN A 409 14.69 -38.08 6.00
C ASN A 409 14.42 -37.67 7.45
N PHE A 410 13.37 -36.86 7.63
CA PHE A 410 12.88 -36.33 8.91
C PHE A 410 13.12 -37.29 10.08
N THR A 411 14.17 -37.02 10.84
CA THR A 411 14.46 -37.75 12.06
C THR A 411 14.06 -36.85 13.22
N TYR A 412 12.93 -37.15 13.86
CA TYR A 412 12.42 -36.36 14.99
C TYR A 412 13.29 -36.61 16.22
N VAL A 413 14.41 -35.92 16.36
CA VAL A 413 15.35 -36.15 17.47
C VAL A 413 15.10 -35.25 18.67
N ASN A 414 14.21 -34.26 18.53
CA ASN A 414 13.86 -33.32 19.59
C ASN A 414 12.58 -33.74 20.32
N LEU A 415 12.51 -33.36 21.59
CA LEU A 415 11.37 -33.50 22.47
C LEU A 415 10.93 -32.13 22.95
N ILE A 416 9.62 -31.96 23.12
CA ILE A 416 9.04 -30.83 23.84
C ILE A 416 8.75 -31.26 25.27
N THR A 417 9.29 -30.52 26.24
CA THR A 417 8.91 -30.62 27.66
C THR A 417 8.39 -29.26 28.13
N CYS A 418 7.49 -29.25 29.12
CA CYS A 418 6.83 -28.02 29.57
C CYS A 418 7.04 -27.70 31.07
N PRO A 419 8.30 -27.67 31.54
CA PRO A 419 8.58 -27.40 32.95
C PRO A 419 8.03 -26.03 33.35
N LYS A 420 7.34 -25.97 34.50
CA LYS A 420 6.79 -24.72 35.06
C LYS A 420 5.85 -23.97 34.09
N GLY A 421 5.28 -24.67 33.10
CA GLY A 421 4.32 -24.12 32.15
C GLY A 421 4.91 -23.31 30.99
N ALA A 422 6.23 -23.35 30.77
CA ALA A 422 6.86 -22.89 29.54
C ALA A 422 7.37 -24.11 28.78
N CYS A 423 6.95 -24.30 27.53
CA CYS A 423 7.42 -25.41 26.73
C CYS A 423 8.71 -25.07 26.00
N ILE A 424 9.61 -26.05 25.94
CA ILE A 424 10.94 -25.93 25.36
C ILE A 424 11.19 -27.17 24.52
N SER A 425 11.67 -26.97 23.30
CA SER A 425 12.23 -28.03 22.47
C SER A 425 13.70 -28.29 22.83
N SER A 426 14.08 -29.56 22.96
CA SER A 426 15.43 -29.99 23.30
C SER A 426 15.73 -31.36 22.70
N VAL A 427 16.99 -31.64 22.41
CA VAL A 427 17.41 -32.97 21.93
C VAL A 427 17.07 -34.02 23.00
N GLY A 428 16.40 -35.10 22.59
CA GLY A 428 16.11 -36.22 23.49
C GLY A 428 17.36 -37.00 23.87
N SER A 429 17.41 -37.54 25.10
CA SER A 429 18.57 -38.30 25.56
C SER A 429 18.88 -39.50 24.66
N LYS A 430 20.17 -39.69 24.36
CA LYS A 430 20.71 -40.82 23.60
C LYS A 430 21.30 -41.90 24.50
N ASP A 431 21.19 -41.74 25.82
CA ASP A 431 21.72 -42.71 26.76
C ASP A 431 20.85 -43.98 26.77
N ALA A 432 21.49 -45.15 26.91
CA ALA A 432 20.79 -46.41 27.03
C ALA A 432 19.88 -46.41 28.27
N GLY A 433 18.59 -46.72 28.07
CA GLY A 433 17.59 -46.75 29.12
C GLY A 433 16.92 -45.41 29.43
N ALA A 434 17.35 -44.31 28.81
CA ALA A 434 16.64 -43.04 28.92
C ALA A 434 15.34 -43.09 28.11
N VAL A 435 14.21 -42.94 28.80
CA VAL A 435 12.87 -42.93 28.21
C VAL A 435 12.04 -41.82 28.84
N TYR A 436 11.01 -41.41 28.12
CA TYR A 436 10.04 -40.41 28.55
C TYR A 436 8.64 -40.99 28.44
N ILE A 437 7.69 -40.52 29.25
CA ILE A 437 6.28 -40.88 29.09
C ILE A 437 5.71 -40.03 27.95
N ASP A 438 5.05 -40.66 26.98
CA ASP A 438 4.36 -39.92 25.92
C ASP A 438 3.17 -39.15 26.51
N ALA A 439 3.25 -37.83 26.46
CA ALA A 439 2.25 -36.95 27.02
C ALA A 439 0.93 -36.89 26.22
N ILE A 440 0.89 -37.43 25.00
CA ILE A 440 -0.34 -37.64 24.21
C ILE A 440 -0.94 -39.01 24.53
N THR A 441 -0.11 -40.06 24.55
CA THR A 441 -0.53 -41.44 24.81
C THR A 441 0.18 -41.98 26.04
N THR A 442 -0.35 -41.73 27.24
CA THR A 442 0.37 -41.97 28.50
C THR A 442 0.68 -43.43 28.83
N SER A 443 0.14 -44.39 28.07
CA SER A 443 0.54 -45.81 28.12
C SER A 443 1.82 -46.13 27.36
N ASN A 444 2.30 -45.19 26.55
CA ASN A 444 3.47 -45.33 25.70
C ASN A 444 4.70 -44.66 26.32
N ILE A 445 5.86 -45.10 25.86
CA ILE A 445 7.16 -44.50 26.18
C ILE A 445 7.80 -43.95 24.91
N ILE A 446 8.40 -42.77 25.02
CA ILE A 446 9.22 -42.18 23.98
C ILE A 446 10.68 -42.57 24.20
N ASN A 447 11.28 -43.21 23.21
CA ASN A 447 12.69 -43.58 23.21
C ASN A 447 13.43 -42.87 22.07
N CYS A 448 14.47 -42.11 22.41
CA CYS A 448 15.27 -41.33 21.46
C CYS A 448 16.64 -41.93 21.15
N ASN A 449 17.01 -43.08 21.75
CA ASN A 449 18.29 -43.74 21.55
C ASN A 449 18.38 -44.51 20.21
N VAL A 450 17.32 -44.53 19.40
CA VAL A 450 17.37 -45.22 18.11
C VAL A 450 18.07 -44.35 17.08
N VAL A 451 19.36 -44.65 16.84
CA VAL A 451 20.30 -43.84 16.05
C VAL A 451 19.78 -43.52 14.63
N ALA A 452 18.94 -44.38 14.06
CA ALA A 452 18.44 -44.25 12.68
C ALA A 452 17.01 -43.72 12.55
N SER A 453 16.19 -43.71 13.61
CA SER A 453 14.76 -43.35 13.52
C SER A 453 14.35 -42.18 14.41
N GLY A 454 15.27 -41.64 15.22
CA GLY A 454 14.96 -40.53 16.12
C GLY A 454 14.19 -40.98 17.36
N CYS A 455 13.38 -40.07 17.89
CA CYS A 455 12.45 -40.33 18.98
C CYS A 455 11.20 -41.04 18.44
N VAL A 456 10.87 -42.19 19.04
CA VAL A 456 9.70 -43.00 18.68
C VAL A 456 8.86 -43.21 19.93
N SER A 457 7.54 -43.11 19.80
CA SER A 457 6.57 -43.44 20.86
C SER A 457 6.00 -44.83 20.62
N ASP A 458 6.26 -45.76 21.54
CA ASP A 458 5.80 -47.15 21.46
C ASP A 458 5.12 -47.58 22.76
N GLU A 459 4.28 -48.62 22.70
CA GLU A 459 3.69 -49.22 23.88
C GLU A 459 4.77 -49.57 24.91
N ASN A 460 4.51 -49.30 26.19
CA ASN A 460 5.42 -49.70 27.25
C ASN A 460 5.52 -51.23 27.29
N GLY A 461 6.62 -51.77 26.73
CA GLY A 461 6.91 -53.21 26.66
C GLY A 461 7.09 -53.91 28.02
N SER A 462 6.91 -53.19 29.13
CA SER A 462 6.77 -53.80 30.46
C SER A 462 5.51 -54.65 30.50
N THR A 463 5.66 -55.96 30.28
CA THR A 463 4.63 -56.96 30.59
C THR A 463 4.43 -57.07 32.10
N PHE A 464 3.79 -56.08 32.75
CA PHE A 464 3.23 -56.05 34.11
C PHE A 464 4.09 -56.53 35.32
N PHE A 465 5.26 -57.14 35.13
CA PHE A 465 6.01 -57.86 36.17
C PHE A 465 7.21 -57.09 36.73
N ASN A 466 7.59 -55.95 36.14
CA ASN A 466 8.78 -55.19 36.56
C ASN A 466 8.50 -53.76 37.06
N ASN A 467 7.24 -53.32 37.19
CA ASN A 467 6.90 -51.95 37.62
C ASN A 467 6.61 -51.84 39.13
N LEU A 468 7.54 -52.29 39.97
CA LEU A 468 7.64 -51.87 41.37
C LEU A 468 9.07 -51.35 41.59
N CYS A 469 9.30 -50.08 41.27
CA CYS A 469 10.44 -49.29 41.72
C CYS A 469 9.93 -47.93 42.20
#